data_AF-A0A165HZ38-F1
#
_entry.id   AF-A0A165HZ38-F1
#
_cell.length_a   1.000
_cell.length_b   1.000
_cell.length_c   1.000
_cell.angle_alpha   90.00
_cell.angle_beta   90.00
_cell.angle_gamma   90.00
#
_symmetry.space_group_name_H-M   'P 1'
#
loop_
_entity.id
_entity.type
_entity.pdbx_description
1 polymer ?
#
loop_
_entity_poly.entity_id
_entity_poly.type
_entity_poly.pdbx_seq_one_letter_code
_entity_poly.pdbx_strand_id
1 'polypeptide(L)'
;METEVEQGPIPLCSYTITGKEMVETITRVTHGEVKYFTMTDTVADPIKSLFGFCSEYWYPYELPPPILAELGVKFHSFEDYVREKVVPFMKEMQPHAF
;
A
#
# COMPACT_ATOMS: atom_id res chain seq x y z
N MET A 1 16.60 -11.04 -31.61
CA MET A 1 15.23 -10.89 -31.10
C MET A 1 15.31 -9.69 -30.17
N GLU A 2 14.86 -8.56 -30.68
CA GLU A 2 14.95 -7.26 -30.02
C GLU A 2 14.14 -7.32 -28.73
N THR A 3 14.77 -6.95 -27.62
CA THR A 3 14.10 -6.87 -26.32
C THR A 3 13.12 -5.70 -26.39
N GLU A 4 11.81 -5.98 -26.37
CA GLU A 4 10.75 -4.96 -26.24
C GLU A 4 10.85 -4.23 -24.88
N VAL A 5 11.88 -3.40 -24.72
CA VAL A 5 12.02 -2.43 -23.62
C VAL A 5 11.89 -1.03 -24.22
N GLU A 6 10.85 -0.82 -25.00
CA GLU A 6 10.38 0.50 -25.40
C GLU A 6 8.87 0.43 -25.23
N GLN A 7 8.25 1.04 -24.20
CA GLN A 7 6.85 1.55 -24.13
C GLN A 7 6.52 2.07 -22.69
N GLY A 8 7.01 3.26 -22.32
CA GLY A 8 6.47 4.03 -21.18
C GLY A 8 6.87 3.58 -19.76
N PRO A 9 6.46 4.33 -18.71
CA PRO A 9 6.77 4.01 -17.33
C PRO A 9 6.03 2.74 -16.87
N ILE A 10 6.73 1.84 -16.20
CA ILE A 10 6.16 0.61 -15.62
C ILE A 10 5.70 0.91 -14.18
N PRO A 11 4.40 0.83 -13.84
CA PRO A 11 3.95 1.08 -12.48
C PRO A 11 4.35 -0.08 -11.56
N LEU A 12 5.13 0.19 -10.51
CA LEU A 12 5.58 -0.85 -9.57
C LEU A 12 4.52 -1.23 -8.51
N CYS A 13 3.24 -1.08 -8.85
CA CYS A 13 2.11 -1.40 -7.98
C CYS A 13 1.52 -2.76 -8.37
N SER A 14 1.06 -3.53 -7.40
CA SER A 14 0.45 -4.85 -7.64
C SER A 14 -1.06 -4.89 -7.46
N TYR A 15 -1.64 -3.91 -6.75
CA TYR A 15 -3.08 -3.75 -6.53
C TYR A 15 -3.36 -2.36 -5.96
N THR A 16 -4.63 -1.97 -5.93
CA THR A 16 -5.14 -0.79 -5.24
C THR A 16 -5.73 -1.18 -3.88
N ILE A 17 -5.55 -0.34 -2.88
CA ILE A 17 -6.15 -0.52 -1.55
C ILE A 17 -6.49 0.83 -0.95
N THR A 18 -7.67 0.93 -0.35
CA THR A 18 -8.14 2.12 0.36
C THR A 18 -7.66 2.13 1.81
N GLY A 19 -7.60 3.31 2.43
CA GLY A 19 -7.31 3.42 3.87
C GLY A 19 -8.28 2.61 4.74
N LYS A 20 -9.54 2.47 4.31
CA LYS A 20 -10.54 1.63 5.01
C LYS A 20 -10.17 0.14 4.95
N GLU A 21 -9.83 -0.38 3.78
CA GLU A 21 -9.42 -1.79 3.62
C GLU A 21 -8.10 -2.09 4.36
N MET A 22 -7.19 -1.11 4.43
CA MET A 22 -5.99 -1.21 5.26
C MET A 22 -6.36 -1.35 6.74
N VAL A 23 -7.28 -0.53 7.25
CA VAL A 23 -7.77 -0.60 8.64
C VAL A 23 -8.42 -1.94 8.92
N GLU A 24 -9.30 -2.40 8.05
CA GLU A 24 -9.95 -3.72 8.18
C GLU A 24 -8.92 -4.85 8.23
N THR A 25 -7.87 -4.78 7.41
CA THR A 25 -6.77 -5.74 7.40
C THR A 25 -5.98 -5.70 8.71
N ILE A 26 -5.60 -4.51 9.19
CA ILE A 26 -4.84 -4.37 10.44
C ILE A 26 -5.69 -4.86 11.63
N THR A 27 -6.95 -4.45 11.73
CA THR A 27 -7.86 -4.90 12.79
C THR A 27 -8.04 -6.41 12.76
N ARG A 28 -8.22 -7.02 11.58
CA ARG A 28 -8.35 -8.48 11.44
C ARG A 28 -7.09 -9.22 11.89
N VAL A 29 -5.91 -8.73 11.54
CA VAL A 29 -4.63 -9.39 11.83
C VAL A 29 -4.19 -9.19 13.29
N THR A 30 -4.40 -8.00 13.84
CA THR A 30 -3.93 -7.63 15.18
C THR A 30 -4.96 -7.91 16.27
N HIS A 31 -6.23 -8.11 15.91
CA HIS A 31 -7.38 -8.12 16.83
C HIS A 31 -7.50 -6.85 17.69
N GLY A 32 -6.84 -5.77 17.29
CA GLY A 32 -6.83 -4.49 18.00
C GLY A 32 -7.78 -3.45 17.41
N GLU A 33 -8.11 -2.45 18.23
CA GLU A 33 -8.82 -1.26 17.76
C GLU A 33 -7.87 -0.38 16.94
N VAL A 34 -8.24 -0.09 15.70
CA VAL A 34 -7.47 0.78 14.80
C VAL A 34 -8.28 2.04 14.54
N LYS A 35 -7.71 3.20 14.85
CA LYS A 35 -8.32 4.50 14.58
C LYS A 35 -7.72 5.09 13.31
N TYR A 36 -8.57 5.51 12.39
CA TYR A 36 -8.20 6.07 11.11
C TYR A 36 -8.61 7.53 11.02
N PHE A 37 -7.67 8.38 10.60
CA PHE A 37 -7.87 9.83 10.46
C PHE A 37 -7.25 10.32 9.16
N THR A 38 -7.95 11.18 8.44
CA THR A 38 -7.40 11.90 7.29
C THR A 38 -6.79 13.22 7.74
N MET A 39 -5.51 13.41 7.48
CA MET A 39 -4.78 14.62 7.87
C MET A 39 -4.83 15.65 6.73
N THR A 40 -5.96 16.34 6.55
CA THR A 40 -6.12 17.31 5.45
C THR A 40 -5.58 18.70 5.79
N ASP A 41 -5.56 19.09 7.06
CA ASP A 41 -5.28 20.47 7.46
C ASP A 41 -3.84 20.67 7.97
N THR A 42 -3.21 19.58 8.39
CA THR A 42 -1.83 19.58 8.91
C THR A 42 -0.79 19.31 7.83
N VAL A 43 -1.22 18.95 6.63
CA VAL A 43 -0.34 18.65 5.49
C VAL A 43 -0.31 19.88 4.58
N ALA A 44 0.88 20.44 4.37
CA ALA A 44 1.10 21.56 3.49
C ALA A 44 1.19 21.11 2.02
N ASP A 45 0.99 22.06 1.10
CA ASP A 45 1.28 21.84 -0.32
C ASP A 45 2.79 21.70 -0.59
N PRO A 46 3.20 20.94 -1.63
CA PRO A 46 2.36 20.30 -2.66
C PRO A 46 1.80 18.91 -2.27
N ILE A 47 2.15 18.42 -1.08
CA ILE A 47 1.83 17.05 -0.64
C ILE A 47 0.32 16.88 -0.46
N LYS A 48 -0.36 17.88 0.10
CA LYS A 48 -1.83 17.88 0.25
C LYS A 48 -2.52 17.73 -1.10
N SER A 49 -2.14 18.56 -2.07
CA SER A 49 -2.68 18.50 -3.44
C SER A 49 -2.43 17.14 -4.10
N LEU A 50 -1.21 16.58 -3.94
CA LEU A 50 -0.88 15.27 -4.49
C LEU A 50 -1.74 14.15 -3.89
N PHE A 51 -1.88 14.08 -2.57
CA PHE A 51 -2.73 13.06 -1.94
C PHE A 51 -4.21 13.27 -2.22
N GLY A 52 -4.66 14.53 -2.36
CA GLY A 52 -6.01 14.85 -2.83
C GLY A 52 -6.28 14.24 -4.20
N PHE A 53 -5.37 14.47 -5.16
CA PHE A 53 -5.45 13.86 -6.49
C PHE A 53 -5.46 12.32 -6.42
N CYS A 54 -4.53 11.71 -5.67
CA CYS A 54 -4.46 10.25 -5.54
C CYS A 54 -5.67 9.63 -4.82
N SER A 55 -6.45 10.42 -4.07
CA SER A 55 -7.68 9.94 -3.43
C SER A 55 -8.86 9.81 -4.38
N GLU A 56 -8.83 10.57 -5.49
CA GLU A 56 -9.87 10.57 -6.51
C GLU A 56 -9.49 9.68 -7.71
N TYR A 57 -8.19 9.59 -8.02
CA TYR A 57 -7.70 8.92 -9.22
C TYR A 57 -6.74 7.77 -8.88
N TRP A 58 -7.13 6.55 -9.24
CA TRP A 58 -6.26 5.39 -9.26
C TRP A 58 -5.44 5.32 -10.55
N TYR A 59 -4.38 4.51 -10.53
CA TYR A 59 -3.60 4.18 -11.72
C TYR A 59 -4.50 3.59 -12.81
N PRO A 60 -4.54 4.16 -14.03
CA PRO A 60 -5.36 3.65 -15.14
C PRO A 60 -4.67 2.48 -15.86
N TYR A 61 -3.93 1.64 -15.11
CA TYR A 61 -3.14 0.54 -15.63
C TYR A 61 -3.65 -0.80 -15.07
N GLU A 62 -3.43 -1.87 -15.82
CA GLU A 62 -3.58 -3.23 -15.28
C GLU A 62 -2.51 -3.48 -14.22
N LEU A 63 -2.93 -3.99 -13.05
CA LEU A 63 -2.06 -4.28 -11.92
C LEU A 63 -2.20 -5.76 -11.49
N PRO A 64 -1.09 -6.46 -11.20
CA PRO A 64 0.29 -6.04 -11.46
C PRO A 64 0.58 -5.95 -12.96
N PRO A 65 1.55 -5.14 -13.40
CA PRO A 65 1.97 -5.13 -14.79
C PRO A 65 2.36 -6.53 -15.28
N PRO A 66 1.86 -6.99 -16.44
CA PRO A 66 2.18 -8.31 -16.98
C PRO A 66 3.69 -8.57 -17.09
N ILE A 67 4.46 -7.56 -17.51
CA ILE A 67 5.93 -7.63 -17.61
C ILE A 67 6.61 -8.03 -16.29
N LEU A 68 6.09 -7.60 -15.14
CA LEU A 68 6.68 -7.96 -13.85
C LEU A 68 6.37 -9.41 -13.50
N ALA A 69 5.18 -9.91 -13.83
CA ALA A 69 4.83 -11.31 -13.67
C ALA A 69 5.67 -12.23 -14.58
N GLU A 70 5.88 -11.83 -15.84
CA GLU A 70 6.73 -12.54 -16.82
C GLU A 70 8.20 -12.62 -16.36
N LEU A 71 8.71 -11.57 -15.72
CA LEU A 71 10.04 -11.55 -15.11
C LEU A 71 10.14 -12.36 -13.80
N GLY A 72 9.04 -13.00 -13.37
CA GLY A 72 9.01 -13.82 -12.16
C GLY A 72 8.99 -13.03 -10.85
N VAL A 73 8.63 -11.74 -10.90
CA VAL A 73 8.48 -10.91 -9.70
C VAL A 73 7.33 -11.46 -8.86
N LYS A 74 7.58 -11.62 -7.56
CA LYS A 74 6.56 -11.98 -6.57
C LYS A 74 6.21 -10.76 -5.74
N PHE A 75 4.92 -10.46 -5.66
CA PHE A 75 4.41 -9.36 -4.86
C PHE A 75 3.88 -9.86 -3.54
N HIS A 76 4.20 -9.13 -2.47
CA HIS A 76 3.59 -9.34 -1.17
C HIS A 76 2.27 -8.57 -1.07
N SER A 77 1.35 -9.11 -0.27
CA SER A 77 0.12 -8.43 0.09
C SER A 77 0.36 -7.46 1.26
N PHE A 78 -0.59 -6.55 1.48
CA PHE A 78 -0.56 -5.67 2.65
C PHE A 78 -0.69 -6.49 3.93
N GLU A 79 -1.44 -7.59 3.91
CA GLU A 79 -1.55 -8.49 5.05
C GLU A 79 -0.20 -9.14 5.42
N ASP A 80 0.60 -9.55 4.42
CA ASP A 80 1.95 -10.08 4.65
C ASP A 80 2.82 -9.02 5.36
N TYR A 81 2.79 -7.77 4.87
CA TYR A 81 3.48 -6.66 5.51
C TYR A 81 3.01 -6.42 6.95
N VAL A 82 1.70 -6.46 7.20
CA VAL A 82 1.15 -6.29 8.55
C VAL A 82 1.65 -7.40 9.49
N ARG A 83 1.64 -8.66 9.04
CA ARG A 83 2.10 -9.81 9.84
C ARG A 83 3.60 -9.76 10.11
N GLU A 84 4.39 -9.42 9.10
CA GLU A 84 5.86 -9.50 9.17
C GLU A 84 6.52 -8.26 9.78
N LYS A 85 5.89 -7.08 9.70
CA LYS A 85 6.49 -5.81 10.10
C LYS A 85 5.67 -5.08 11.15
N VAL A 86 4.37 -4.89 10.91
CA VAL A 86 3.52 -4.07 11.80
C VAL A 86 3.29 -4.77 13.14
N VAL A 87 2.95 -6.06 13.14
CA VAL A 87 2.72 -6.82 14.38
C VAL A 87 3.97 -6.86 15.27
N PRO A 88 5.18 -7.17 14.77
CA PRO A 88 6.40 -7.07 15.57
C PRO A 88 6.63 -5.68 16.14
N PHE A 89 6.50 -4.64 15.31
CA PHE A 89 6.66 -3.25 15.76
C PHE A 89 5.69 -2.87 16.88
N MET A 90 4.41 -3.27 16.77
CA MET A 90 3.42 -3.01 17.82
C MET A 90 3.79 -3.67 19.15
N LYS A 91 4.34 -4.89 19.12
CA LYS A 91 4.81 -5.60 20.31
C LYS A 91 6.03 -4.93 20.94
N GLU A 92 6.94 -4.39 20.13
CA GLU A 92 8.10 -3.63 20.62
C GLU A 92 7.68 -2.32 21.28
N MET A 93 6.70 -1.62 20.70
CA MET A 93 6.20 -0.34 21.22
C MET A 93 5.26 -0.49 22.42
N GLN A 94 4.61 -1.64 22.57
CA GLN A 94 3.72 -1.95 23.70
C GLN A 94 3.95 -3.38 24.21
N PRO A 95 5.01 -3.62 25.01
CA PRO A 95 5.39 -4.96 25.46
C PRO A 95 4.35 -5.68 26.34
N HIS A 96 3.29 -4.98 26.76
CA HIS A 96 2.27 -5.48 27.70
C HIS A 96 0.84 -5.43 27.14
N ALA A 97 0.66 -5.16 25.84
CA ALA A 97 -0.66 -5.02 25.22
C ALA A 97 -1.22 -6.32 24.61
N PHE A 98 -0.50 -7.44 24.73
CA PHE A 98 -0.88 -8.75 24.20
C PHE A 98 -0.56 -9.87 25.19
#